data_AF-A0A2H3EKF4-F1
#
_entry.id   AF-A0A2H3EKF4-F1
#
_cell.length_a   1.000
_cell.length_b   1.000
_cell.length_c   1.000
_cell.angle_alpha   90.00
_cell.angle_beta   90.00
_cell.angle_gamma   90.00
#
_symmetry.space_group_name_H-M   'P 1'
#
loop_
_entity.id
_entity.type
_entity.pdbx_description
1 polymer ?
#
loop_
_entity_poly.entity_id
_entity_poly.type
_entity_poly.pdbx_seq_one_letter_code
_entity_poly.pdbx_strand_id
1 'polypeptide(L)' 'MQGIQYRFPSDKFEVALRKVTANSDPEWRIKCLDCPGKLFKPGPGETLSNFEVHLRNKTHRRVVEKRVAATSSGS' A
#
# COMPACT_ATOMS: atom_id res chain seq x y z
N MET A 1 -2.54 -10.82 -15.56
CA MET A 1 -3.03 -10.33 -14.25
C MET A 1 -2.59 -8.88 -14.11
N GLN A 2 -3.50 -7.91 -14.28
CA GLN A 2 -3.16 -6.51 -14.07
C GLN A 2 -3.09 -6.27 -12.55
N GLY A 3 -1.87 -6.22 -12.02
CA GLY A 3 -1.63 -5.94 -10.60
C GLY A 3 -2.16 -4.55 -10.24
N ILE A 4 -2.50 -4.32 -8.97
CA ILE A 4 -3.09 -3.05 -8.53
C ILE A 4 -2.18 -1.85 -8.84
N GLN A 5 -0.87 -2.07 -8.96
CA GLN A 5 0.09 -1.05 -9.38
C GLN A 5 -0.23 -0.45 -10.76
N TYR A 6 -0.87 -1.21 -11.66
CA TYR A 6 -1.32 -0.67 -12.95
C TYR A 6 -2.53 0.27 -12.81
N ARG A 7 -3.43 -0.04 -11.86
CA ARG A 7 -4.64 0.77 -11.59
C ARG A 7 -4.34 1.98 -10.71
N PHE A 8 -3.25 1.93 -9.96
CA PHE A 8 -2.82 2.92 -8.98
C PHE A 8 -1.31 3.20 -9.14
N PRO A 9 -0.88 3.80 -10.28
CA PRO A 9 0.54 3.95 -10.61
C PRO A 9 1.26 4.97 -9.74
N SER A 10 0.53 5.95 -9.20
CA SER A 10 1.09 7.00 -8.34
C SER A 10 1.20 6.58 -6.87
N ASP A 11 0.47 5.55 -6.47
CA ASP A 11 0.35 5.07 -5.11
C ASP A 11 1.58 4.25 -4.72
N LYS A 12 2.25 4.63 -3.62
CA LYS A 12 3.45 3.94 -3.14
C LYS A 12 3.12 3.11 -1.91
N PHE A 13 3.31 1.80 -2.01
CA PHE A 13 3.12 0.87 -0.91
C PHE A 13 4.11 -0.28 -1.03
N GLU A 14 4.42 -0.88 0.12
CA GLU A 14 5.35 -2.00 0.23
C GLU A 14 4.66 -3.20 0.87
N VAL A 15 5.01 -4.39 0.40
CA VAL A 15 4.58 -5.65 0.99
C VAL A 15 5.78 -6.26 1.69
N ALA A 16 5.71 -6.35 3.01
CA ALA A 16 6.78 -6.88 3.85
C ALA A 16 6.31 -8.17 4.52
N LEU A 17 7.16 -9.21 4.46
CA LEU A 17 6.96 -10.44 5.19
C LEU A 17 7.48 -10.28 6.61
N ARG A 18 6.58 -10.29 7.60
CA ARG A 18 6.97 -10.20 9.00
C ARG A 18 7.01 -11.60 9.62
N LYS A 19 8.21 -12.10 9.89
CA LYS A 19 8.41 -13.22 10.82
C LYS A 19 8.43 -12.68 12.24
N VAL A 20 7.39 -13.00 13.02
CA VAL A 20 7.23 -12.50 14.40
C VAL A 20 8.15 -13.27 15.36
N THR A 21 8.39 -14.56 15.11
CA THR A 21 9.35 -15.40 15.84
C THR A 21 9.94 -16.45 14.89
N ALA A 22 11.03 -17.13 15.30
CA ALA A 22 11.62 -18.22 14.52
C ALA A 22 10.66 -19.41 14.28
N ASN A 23 9.54 -19.48 15.01
CA ASN A 23 8.58 -20.58 15.00
C ASN A 23 7.16 -20.17 14.56
N SER A 24 6.95 -18.91 14.13
CA SER A 24 5.65 -18.44 13.65
C SER A 24 5.61 -18.42 12.13
N ASP A 25 4.45 -18.79 11.58
CA ASP A 25 4.18 -18.66 10.15
C ASP A 25 4.44 -17.21 9.69
N PRO A 26 5.16 -17.06 8.57
CA PRO A 26 5.49 -15.74 8.05
C PRO A 26 4.21 -15.01 7.64
N GLU A 27 3.93 -13.85 8.27
CA GLU A 27 2.74 -13.04 7.97
C GLU A 27 3.09 -11.91 7.00
N TRP A 28 2.51 -11.93 5.81
CA TRP A 28 2.59 -10.82 4.88
C TRP A 28 1.84 -9.60 5.42
N ARG A 29 2.43 -8.41 5.28
CA ARG A 29 1.82 -7.13 5.67
C ARG A 29 2.07 -6.08 4.60
N ILE A 30 1.04 -5.27 4.34
CA ILE A 30 1.10 -4.18 3.38
C ILE A 30 1.21 -2.87 4.16
N LYS A 31 2.18 -2.04 3.78
CA LYS A 31 2.41 -0.71 4.34
C LYS A 31 2.23 0.34 3.24
N CYS A 32 1.35 1.30 3.47
CA CYS A 32 1.27 2.48 2.61
C CYS A 32 2.42 3.44 2.95
N LEU A 33 3.13 3.93 1.93
CA LEU A 33 4.22 4.89 2.11
C LEU A 33 3.68 6.33 2.20
N ASP A 34 2.53 6.60 1.60
CA ASP A 34 1.86 7.90 1.68
C ASP A 34 1.10 8.08 2.99
N CYS A 35 0.53 7.00 3.53
CA CYS A 35 -0.24 7.00 4.77
C CYS A 35 0.50 6.24 5.88
N PRO A 36 1.45 6.88 6.59
CA PRO A 36 2.11 6.26 7.73
C PRO A 36 1.10 6.04 8.86
N GLY A 37 1.04 4.82 9.39
CA GLY A 37 0.27 4.51 10.60
C GLY A 37 -0.66 3.30 10.51
N LYS A 38 -0.97 2.79 9.30
CA LYS A 38 -1.87 1.63 9.14
C LYS A 38 -1.19 0.52 8.33
N LEU A 39 -1.07 -0.65 8.96
CA LEU A 39 -0.61 -1.89 8.32
C LEU A 39 -1.84 -2.72 7.95
N PHE A 40 -1.88 -3.23 6.73
CA PHE A 40 -2.98 -4.06 6.23
C PHE A 40 -2.53 -5.50 6.08
N LYS A 41 -3.42 -6.44 6.40
CA LYS A 41 -3.22 -7.87 6.11
C LYS A 41 -3.67 -8.13 4.67
N PRO A 42 -2.87 -8.82 3.83
CA PRO A 42 -3.34 -9.30 2.54
C PRO A 42 -4.50 -10.28 2.76
N GLY A 43 -5.44 -10.27 1.82
CA GLY A 43 -6.57 -11.21 1.85
C GLY A 43 -6.13 -12.64 1.53
N PRO A 44 -7.02 -13.63 1.70
CA PRO A 44 -6.78 -15.00 1.24
C PRO A 44 -6.36 -14.98 -0.24
N GLY A 45 -5.31 -15.74 -0.58
CA GLY A 45 -4.70 -15.75 -1.92
C GLY A 45 -3.77 -14.58 -2.21
N GLU A 46 -3.18 -13.95 -1.19
CA GLU A 46 -2.23 -12.82 -1.33
C GLU A 46 -2.81 -11.63 -2.11
N THR A 47 -4.14 -11.48 -2.04
CA THR A 47 -4.86 -10.46 -2.78
C THR A 47 -4.85 -9.13 -2.02
N LEU A 48 -4.70 -8.04 -2.77
CA LEU A 48 -4.72 -6.69 -2.24
C LEU A 48 -6.14 -6.09 -2.18
N SER A 49 -7.19 -6.91 -2.26
CA SER A 49 -8.59 -6.45 -2.33
C SER A 49 -8.99 -5.57 -1.13
N ASN A 50 -8.58 -5.94 0.09
CA ASN A 50 -8.81 -5.11 1.28
C ASN A 50 -8.04 -3.78 1.22
N PHE A 51 -6.82 -3.81 0.67
CA PHE A 51 -5.99 -2.62 0.53
C PHE A 51 -6.50 -1.70 -0.59
N GLU A 52 -7.17 -2.25 -1.59
CA GLU A 52 -7.76 -1.47 -2.68
C GLU A 52 -8.82 -0.48 -2.18
N VAL A 53 -9.58 -0.84 -1.14
CA VAL A 53 -10.51 0.09 -0.49
C VAL A 53 -9.78 1.30 0.11
N HIS A 54 -8.60 1.09 0.68
CA HIS A 54 -7.75 2.18 1.15
C HIS A 54 -7.27 3.06 0.00
N LEU A 55 -6.85 2.48 -1.12
CA LEU A 55 -6.45 3.24 -2.31
C LEU A 55 -7.61 4.04 -2.91
N ARG A 56 -8.83 3.49 -2.88
CA ARG A 56 -10.08 4.16 -3.29
C ARG A 56 -10.54 5.28 -2.35
N ASN A 57 -9.97 5.38 -1.15
CA ASN A 57 -10.36 6.39 -0.19
C ASN A 57 -9.93 7.81 -0.65
N LYS A 58 -10.85 8.78 -0.53
CA LYS A 58 -10.60 10.18 -0.87
C LYS A 58 -9.46 10.80 -0.04
N THR A 59 -9.34 10.44 1.24
CA THR A 59 -8.27 10.97 2.10
C THR A 59 -6.90 10.54 1.59
N HIS A 60 -6.75 9.26 1.27
CA HIS A 60 -5.52 8.72 0.68
C HIS A 60 -5.21 9.39 -0.66
N ARG A 61 -6.21 9.52 -1.55
CA ARG A 61 -6.06 10.21 -2.84
C ARG A 61 -5.47 11.60 -2.69
N ARG A 62 -6.00 12.40 -1.75
CA ARG A 62 -5.51 13.78 -1.49
C ARG A 62 -4.06 13.80 -1.03
N VAL A 63 -3.64 12.83 -0.22
CA VAL A 63 -2.25 12.71 0.23
C VAL A 63 -1.34 12.38 -0.95
N VAL A 64 -1.73 11.41 -1.78
CA VAL A 64 -0.98 11.03 -3.00
C VAL A 64 -0.91 12.21 -3.97
N GLU A 65 -2.02 12.89 -4.25
CA GLU A 65 -2.05 14.08 -5.12
C GLU A 65 -1.13 15.18 -4.60
N LYS A 66 -1.15 15.47 -3.29
CA LYS A 66 -0.25 16.45 -2.68
C LYS A 66 1.22 16.04 -2.85
N ARG A 67 1.54 14.76 -2.67
CA ARG A 67 2.90 14.23 -2.86
C ARG A 67 3.34 14.26 -4.32
N VAL A 68 2.46 13.91 -5.26
CA VAL A 68 2.71 13.95 -6.70
C VAL A 68 2.90 15.39 -7.17
N ALA A 69 2.05 16.32 -6.72
CA ALA A 69 2.21 17.74 -7.01
C ALA A 69 3.53 18.30 -6.45
N ALA A 70 3.91 17.92 -5.23
CA ALA A 70 5.18 18.33 -4.63
C ALA A 70 6.40 17.73 -5.35
N THR A 71 6.36 16.47 -5.78
CA THR A 71 7.48 15.82 -6.46
C THR A 71 7.66 16.28 -7.91
N SER A 72 6.60 16.77 -8.58
CA SER A 72 6.69 17.36 -9.91
C SER A 72 7.18 18.82 -9.92
N SER A 73 7.21 19.49 -8.76
CA SER A 73 7.57 20.91 -8.65
C SER A 73 9.02 21.16 -8.20
N GLY A 74 9.83 20.10 -8.07
CA GLY A 74 11.26 20.18 -7.75
C GLY A 74 12.10 19.58 -8.85
N SER A 75 12.37 20.36 -9.90
CA SER A 75 13.43 20.13 -10.89
C SER A 75 14.16 21.45 -11.10
#